data_AF-A0A3D1T5H9-F1
#
_entry.id   AF-A0A3D1T5H9-F1
#
_cell.length_a   1.000
_cell.length_b   1.000
_cell.length_c   1.000
_cell.angle_alpha   90.00
_cell.angle_beta   90.00
_cell.angle_gamma   90.00
#
_symmetry.space_group_name_H-M   'P 1'
#
loop_
_entity.id
_entity.type
_entity.pdbx_description
1 polymer ?
#
loop_
_entity_poly.entity_id
_entity_poly.type
_entity_poly.pdbx_seq_one_letter_code
_entity_poly.pdbx_strand_id
1 'polypeptide(L)'
;AELAQLVIAEKTDLAVIPEPWVTEVMLRSPSARVLLDFQEEWKRLENRKESYPQSCLVVSTKLYQEHPEVVKTFLQQAGLASDWVNDNRAQAGILAEKFVKISANAATDAIPRCNFRFAIASSVKNEVDYFLNSLFEFDPEFLGGKLPDAAFYLPQ
;
A
#
# COMPACT_ATOMS: atom_id res chain seq x y z
N ALA A 1 -4.52 5.50 14.79
CA ALA A 1 -5.39 6.57 15.32
C ALA A 1 -4.75 7.31 16.50
N GLU A 2 -4.24 6.59 17.53
CA GLU A 2 -3.66 7.23 18.72
C GLU A 2 -2.49 8.18 18.41
N LEU A 3 -1.48 7.73 17.63
CA LEU A 3 -0.33 8.57 17.28
C LEU A 3 -0.72 9.85 16.52
N ALA A 4 -1.70 9.77 15.62
CA ALA A 4 -2.23 10.94 14.93
C ALA A 4 -2.84 11.97 15.89
N GLN A 5 -3.59 11.51 16.90
CA GLN A 5 -4.14 12.41 17.93
C GLN A 5 -3.04 13.02 18.81
N LEU A 6 -1.96 12.29 19.10
CA LEU A 6 -0.82 12.84 19.84
C LEU A 6 -0.11 13.95 19.06
N VAL A 7 0.07 13.79 17.74
CA VAL A 7 0.63 14.86 16.89
C VAL A 7 -0.30 16.07 16.84
N ILE A 8 -1.61 15.85 16.65
CA ILE A 8 -2.60 16.95 16.63
C ILE A 8 -2.63 17.70 17.97
N ALA A 9 -2.43 16.99 19.08
CA ALA A 9 -2.35 17.58 20.42
C ALA A 9 -0.95 18.13 20.78
N GLU A 10 -0.01 18.17 19.83
CA GLU A 10 1.38 18.63 20.01
C GLU A 10 2.12 17.93 21.16
N LYS A 11 1.80 16.65 21.39
CA LYS A 11 2.44 15.81 22.42
C LYS A 11 3.62 14.98 21.91
N THR A 12 3.92 15.07 20.62
CA THR A 12 5.09 14.45 19.99
C THR A 12 5.59 15.33 18.85
N ASP A 13 6.91 15.45 18.72
CA ASP A 13 7.55 16.30 17.70
C ASP A 13 7.79 15.55 16.38
N LEU A 14 7.86 14.22 16.43
CA LEU A 14 8.12 13.36 15.28
C LEU A 14 7.24 12.12 15.34
N ALA A 15 6.72 11.70 14.19
CA ALA A 15 5.87 10.52 14.07
C ALA A 15 5.97 9.91 12.67
N VAL A 16 5.88 8.59 12.60
CA VAL A 16 5.67 7.84 11.34
C VAL A 16 4.19 7.48 11.28
N ILE A 17 3.47 8.04 10.31
CA ILE A 17 2.02 7.90 10.19
C ILE A 17 1.67 7.53 8.75
N PRO A 18 0.92 6.43 8.52
CA PRO A 18 0.49 6.06 7.18
C PRO A 18 -0.71 6.90 6.73
N GLU A 19 -0.97 6.92 5.42
CA GLU A 19 -2.24 7.40 4.89
C GLU A 19 -3.41 6.50 5.37
N PRO A 20 -4.63 7.05 5.48
CA PRO A 20 -5.02 8.46 5.29
C PRO A 20 -4.74 9.35 6.52
N TRP A 21 -4.17 8.79 7.59
CA TRP A 21 -4.08 9.46 8.89
C TRP A 21 -3.12 10.64 8.88
N VAL A 22 -2.05 10.59 8.08
CA VAL A 22 -1.12 11.71 7.93
C VAL A 22 -1.79 12.90 7.23
N THR A 23 -2.68 12.66 6.26
CA THR A 23 -3.52 13.72 5.68
C THR A 23 -4.41 14.38 6.73
N GLU A 24 -5.10 13.58 7.55
CA GLU A 24 -5.94 14.08 8.64
C GLU A 24 -5.13 14.93 9.66
N VAL A 25 -3.91 14.50 9.97
CA VAL A 25 -3.00 15.27 10.85
C VAL A 25 -2.64 16.60 10.23
N MET A 26 -2.22 16.64 8.96
CA MET A 26 -1.87 17.89 8.28
C MET A 26 -3.05 18.86 8.16
N LEU A 27 -4.28 18.36 8.00
CA LEU A 27 -5.48 19.20 7.94
C LEU A 27 -5.83 19.81 9.31
N ARG A 28 -5.53 19.11 10.41
CA ARG A 28 -5.93 19.51 11.77
C ARG A 28 -4.82 20.13 12.60
N SER A 29 -3.58 20.00 12.17
CA SER A 29 -2.40 20.58 12.80
C SER A 29 -1.60 21.37 11.75
N PRO A 30 -1.83 22.70 11.62
CA PRO A 30 -1.14 23.53 10.63
C PRO A 30 0.39 23.59 10.81
N SER A 31 0.90 23.23 11.99
CA SER A 31 2.33 23.14 12.30
C SER A 31 2.95 21.83 11.80
N ALA A 32 2.15 20.79 11.56
CA ALA A 32 2.61 19.50 11.07
C ALA A 32 2.89 19.54 9.56
N ARG A 33 3.97 18.86 9.14
CA ARG A 33 4.34 18.69 7.74
C ARG A 33 4.97 17.32 7.52
N VAL A 34 4.79 16.77 6.32
CA VAL A 34 5.54 15.57 5.92
C VAL A 34 6.99 15.95 5.69
N LEU A 35 7.89 15.27 6.41
CA LEU A 35 9.35 15.46 6.27
C LEU A 35 9.98 14.45 5.32
N LEU A 36 9.44 13.23 5.28
CA LEU A 36 10.03 12.10 4.57
C LEU A 36 8.93 11.17 4.06
N ASP A 37 9.01 10.82 2.78
CA ASP A 37 8.20 9.75 2.18
C ASP A 37 9.06 8.49 2.10
N PHE A 38 8.68 7.46 2.85
CA PHE A 38 9.49 6.24 2.97
C PHE A 38 9.57 5.49 1.64
N GLN A 39 8.56 5.58 0.78
CA GLN A 39 8.55 4.94 -0.54
C GLN A 39 9.52 5.65 -1.51
N GLU A 40 9.56 6.98 -1.46
CA GLU A 40 10.54 7.74 -2.26
C GLU A 40 11.97 7.52 -1.76
N GLU A 41 12.18 7.53 -0.44
CA GLU A 41 13.50 7.28 0.13
C GLU A 41 14.00 5.87 -0.12
N TRP A 42 13.13 4.86 -0.10
CA TRP A 42 13.50 3.49 -0.50
C TRP A 42 14.01 3.44 -1.94
N LYS A 43 13.25 4.00 -2.89
CA LYS A 43 13.70 4.05 -4.31
C LYS A 43 15.06 4.73 -4.44
N ARG A 44 15.28 5.83 -3.71
CA ARG A 44 16.52 6.60 -3.73
C ARG A 44 17.70 5.83 -3.13
N LEU A 45 17.52 5.23 -1.95
CA LEU A 45 18.60 4.55 -1.21
C LEU A 45 18.96 3.21 -1.83
N GLU A 46 17.95 2.46 -2.26
CA GLU A 46 18.12 1.13 -2.87
C GLU A 46 18.42 1.20 -4.38
N ASN A 47 18.42 2.41 -4.95
CA ASN A 47 18.61 2.66 -6.39
C ASN A 47 17.65 1.84 -7.26
N ARG A 48 16.36 1.85 -6.90
CA ARG A 48 15.30 1.06 -7.57
C ARG A 48 14.26 1.96 -8.22
N LYS A 49 13.69 1.46 -9.31
CA LYS A 49 12.61 2.15 -10.03
C LYS A 49 11.27 2.06 -9.28
N GLU A 50 11.02 0.91 -8.68
CA GLU A 50 9.79 0.61 -7.94
C GLU A 50 10.08 0.66 -6.45
N SER A 51 9.06 0.99 -5.65
CA SER A 51 9.17 0.94 -4.19
C SER A 51 8.80 -0.44 -3.64
N TYR A 52 8.94 -0.62 -2.33
CA TYR A 52 8.70 -1.88 -1.65
C TYR A 52 7.20 -2.27 -1.61
N PRO A 53 6.83 -3.48 -2.08
CA PRO A 53 5.44 -3.94 -2.09
C PRO A 53 5.03 -4.51 -0.73
N GLN A 54 4.43 -3.69 0.12
CA GLN A 54 3.93 -4.12 1.44
C GLN A 54 2.59 -4.88 1.40
N SER A 55 1.81 -4.65 0.35
CA SER A 55 0.46 -5.21 0.18
C SER A 55 0.42 -6.18 -0.99
N CYS A 56 -0.27 -7.31 -0.82
CA CYS A 56 -0.49 -8.29 -1.87
C CYS A 56 -1.93 -8.81 -1.86
N LEU A 57 -2.36 -9.36 -3.00
CA LEU A 57 -3.57 -10.17 -3.09
C LEU A 57 -3.15 -11.64 -3.11
N VAL A 58 -3.70 -12.43 -2.19
CA VAL A 58 -3.45 -13.87 -2.12
C VAL A 58 -4.67 -14.60 -2.64
N VAL A 59 -4.46 -15.55 -3.55
CA VAL A 59 -5.49 -16.42 -4.10
C VAL A 59 -5.24 -17.83 -3.60
N SER A 60 -6.30 -18.51 -3.14
CA SER A 60 -6.15 -19.90 -2.73
C SER A 60 -5.87 -20.78 -3.95
N THR A 61 -4.97 -21.75 -3.79
CA THR A 61 -4.61 -22.70 -4.86
C THR A 61 -5.83 -23.40 -5.44
N LYS A 62 -6.78 -23.82 -4.58
CA LYS A 62 -8.03 -24.46 -4.99
C LYS A 62 -8.86 -23.56 -5.91
N LEU A 63 -9.05 -22.29 -5.53
CA LEU A 63 -9.84 -21.35 -6.33
C LEU A 63 -9.20 -21.10 -7.70
N TYR A 64 -7.87 -20.97 -7.74
CA TYR A 64 -7.15 -20.79 -8.99
C TYR A 64 -7.24 -22.03 -9.91
N GLN A 65 -7.14 -23.24 -9.35
CA GLN A 65 -7.21 -24.48 -10.12
C GLN A 65 -8.63 -24.78 -10.63
N GLU A 66 -9.66 -24.57 -9.80
CA GLU A 66 -11.05 -24.89 -10.15
C GLU A 66 -11.69 -23.78 -11.00
N HIS A 67 -11.29 -22.52 -10.81
CA HIS A 67 -11.91 -21.35 -11.43
C HIS A 67 -10.89 -20.30 -11.93
N PRO A 68 -9.94 -20.66 -12.81
CA PRO A 68 -8.88 -19.75 -13.27
C PRO A 68 -9.41 -18.49 -13.96
N GLU A 69 -10.50 -18.58 -14.72
CA GLU A 69 -11.11 -17.42 -15.40
C GLU A 69 -11.74 -16.43 -14.43
N VAL A 70 -12.27 -16.91 -13.29
CA VAL A 70 -12.80 -16.03 -12.24
C VAL A 70 -11.66 -15.25 -11.60
N VAL A 71 -10.55 -15.91 -11.29
CA VAL A 71 -9.35 -15.27 -10.75
C VAL A 71 -8.81 -14.22 -11.73
N LYS A 72 -8.65 -14.59 -13.01
CA LYS A 72 -8.18 -13.67 -14.05
C LYS A 72 -9.07 -12.43 -14.17
N THR A 73 -10.38 -12.64 -14.23
CA THR A 73 -11.36 -11.53 -14.31
C THR A 73 -11.27 -10.64 -13.08
N PHE A 74 -11.19 -11.23 -11.89
CA PHE A 74 -11.06 -10.47 -10.65
C PHE A 74 -9.80 -9.60 -10.62
N LEU A 75 -8.63 -10.15 -11.00
CA LEU A 75 -7.38 -9.38 -11.03
C LEU A 75 -7.43 -8.24 -12.06
N GLN A 76 -8.05 -8.44 -13.22
CA GLN A 76 -8.30 -7.37 -14.18
C GLN A 76 -9.18 -6.27 -13.60
N GLN A 77 -10.28 -6.64 -12.95
CA GLN A 77 -11.18 -5.67 -12.30
C GLN A 77 -10.51 -4.95 -11.12
N ALA A 78 -9.64 -5.62 -10.36
CA ALA A 78 -8.85 -5.00 -9.30
C ALA A 78 -7.91 -3.92 -9.84
N GLY A 79 -7.26 -4.17 -10.99
CA GLY A 79 -6.47 -3.16 -11.69
C GLY A 79 -7.30 -1.96 -12.13
N LEU A 80 -8.42 -2.21 -12.81
CA LEU A 80 -9.34 -1.14 -13.25
C LEU A 80 -9.92 -0.35 -12.07
N ALA A 81 -10.18 -1.00 -10.94
CA ALA A 81 -10.65 -0.32 -9.74
C ALA A 81 -9.57 0.60 -9.15
N SER A 82 -8.31 0.15 -9.14
CA SER A 82 -7.16 0.97 -8.72
C SER A 82 -7.02 2.20 -9.60
N ASP A 83 -7.09 2.03 -10.93
CA ASP A 83 -7.01 3.13 -11.89
C ASP A 83 -8.18 4.10 -11.71
N TRP A 84 -9.40 3.57 -11.53
CA TRP A 84 -10.59 4.39 -11.29
C TRP A 84 -10.45 5.29 -10.06
N VAL A 85 -9.87 4.79 -8.96
CA VAL A 85 -9.63 5.59 -7.74
C VAL A 85 -8.69 6.76 -8.02
N ASN A 86 -7.62 6.52 -8.79
CA ASN A 86 -6.66 7.57 -9.15
C ASN A 86 -7.27 8.65 -10.04
N ASP A 87 -8.12 8.24 -10.99
CA ASP A 87 -8.75 9.11 -11.98
C ASP A 87 -9.98 9.85 -11.43
N ASN A 88 -10.62 9.33 -10.38
CA ASN A 88 -11.89 9.82 -9.84
C ASN A 88 -11.80 10.14 -8.34
N ARG A 89 -10.75 10.85 -7.93
CA ARG A 89 -10.38 11.04 -6.51
C ARG A 89 -11.49 11.64 -5.64
N ALA A 90 -12.28 12.58 -6.18
CA ALA A 90 -13.40 13.20 -5.46
C ALA A 90 -14.52 12.18 -5.20
N GLN A 91 -14.91 11.42 -6.21
CA GLN A 91 -15.90 10.36 -6.10
C GLN A 91 -15.43 9.24 -5.19
N ALA A 92 -14.15 8.83 -5.32
CA ALA A 92 -13.52 7.86 -4.45
C ALA A 92 -13.51 8.33 -2.98
N GLY A 93 -13.28 9.62 -2.73
CA GLY A 93 -13.38 10.21 -1.39
C GLY A 93 -14.78 10.08 -0.79
N ILE A 94 -15.84 10.36 -1.56
CA ILE A 94 -17.23 10.17 -1.12
C ILE A 94 -17.52 8.70 -0.76
N LEU A 95 -17.01 7.76 -1.56
CA LEU A 95 -17.14 6.32 -1.26
C LEU A 95 -16.35 5.95 0.01
N ALA A 96 -15.15 6.50 0.19
CA ALA A 96 -14.34 6.27 1.38
C ALA A 96 -15.04 6.76 2.66
N GLU A 97 -15.71 7.92 2.62
CA GLU A 97 -16.51 8.40 3.74
C GLU A 97 -17.66 7.46 4.09
N LYS A 98 -18.37 6.99 3.07
CA LYS A 98 -19.48 6.06 3.26
C LYS A 98 -19.03 4.72 3.83
N PHE A 99 -17.99 4.11 3.26
CA PHE A 99 -17.62 2.71 3.50
C PHE A 99 -16.42 2.51 4.42
N VAL A 100 -15.46 3.43 4.42
CA VAL A 100 -14.20 3.36 5.19
C VAL A 100 -14.17 4.32 6.38
N LYS A 101 -15.14 5.26 6.46
CA LYS A 101 -15.32 6.22 7.55
C LYS A 101 -14.18 7.22 7.71
N ILE A 102 -13.58 7.62 6.58
CA ILE A 102 -12.60 8.73 6.48
C ILE A 102 -13.33 9.90 5.83
N SER A 103 -13.10 11.15 6.26
CA SER A 103 -13.76 12.30 5.62
C SER A 103 -13.48 12.34 4.12
N ALA A 104 -14.48 12.72 3.32
CA ALA A 104 -14.35 12.68 1.87
C ALA A 104 -13.16 13.52 1.37
N ASN A 105 -12.96 14.70 1.95
CA ASN A 105 -11.84 15.58 1.62
C ASN A 105 -10.49 14.96 1.97
N ALA A 106 -10.34 14.42 3.20
CA ALA A 106 -9.08 13.78 3.58
C ALA A 106 -8.75 12.56 2.71
N ALA A 107 -9.76 11.77 2.35
CA ALA A 107 -9.57 10.66 1.42
C ALA A 107 -9.15 11.13 0.02
N THR A 108 -9.80 12.16 -0.54
CA THR A 108 -9.43 12.74 -1.83
C THR A 108 -7.99 13.26 -1.84
N ASP A 109 -7.57 13.94 -0.77
CA ASP A 109 -6.23 14.50 -0.63
C ASP A 109 -5.16 13.44 -0.33
N ALA A 110 -5.54 12.31 0.27
CA ALA A 110 -4.66 11.19 0.56
C ALA A 110 -4.37 10.30 -0.66
N ILE A 111 -5.35 10.12 -1.57
CA ILE A 111 -5.25 9.20 -2.72
C ILE A 111 -3.92 9.32 -3.50
N PRO A 112 -3.40 10.53 -3.82
CA PRO A 112 -2.13 10.66 -4.53
C PRO A 112 -0.92 10.05 -3.81
N ARG A 113 -0.97 9.92 -2.48
CA ARG A 113 0.08 9.35 -1.63
C ARG A 113 -0.24 7.93 -1.13
N CYS A 114 -1.46 7.43 -1.37
CA CYS A 114 -1.83 6.05 -1.05
C CYS A 114 -1.22 5.01 -1.99
N ASN A 115 -0.59 5.44 -3.10
CA ASN A 115 0.05 4.57 -4.09
C ASN A 115 -0.89 3.46 -4.59
N PHE A 116 -2.13 3.81 -4.96
CA PHE A 116 -3.10 2.88 -5.55
C PHE A 116 -2.59 2.42 -6.92
N ARG A 117 -1.83 1.34 -6.92
CA ARG A 117 -1.31 0.72 -8.14
C ARG A 117 -1.40 -0.79 -8.01
N PHE A 118 -2.09 -1.40 -8.96
CA PHE A 118 -2.12 -2.84 -9.10
C PHE A 118 -1.05 -3.31 -10.09
N ALA A 119 -0.31 -4.35 -9.72
CA ALA A 119 0.61 -5.03 -10.61
C ALA A 119 0.46 -6.55 -10.41
N ILE A 120 0.52 -7.29 -11.52
CA ILE A 120 0.61 -8.75 -11.44
C ILE A 120 1.97 -9.10 -10.84
N ALA A 121 1.98 -9.95 -9.80
CA ALA A 121 3.20 -10.24 -9.05
C ALA A 121 4.37 -10.71 -9.94
N SER A 122 4.08 -11.45 -11.03
CA SER A 122 5.10 -11.89 -11.99
C SER A 122 5.76 -10.76 -12.78
N SER A 123 5.07 -9.63 -13.02
CA SER A 123 5.67 -8.47 -13.72
C SER A 123 6.56 -7.62 -12.81
N VAL A 124 6.42 -7.77 -11.49
CA VAL A 124 7.21 -7.05 -10.47
C VAL A 124 8.01 -8.02 -9.58
N LYS A 125 8.25 -9.25 -10.04
CA LYS A 125 8.87 -10.32 -9.25
C LYS A 125 10.20 -9.90 -8.62
N ASN A 126 11.04 -9.21 -9.38
CA ASN A 126 12.36 -8.76 -8.90
C ASN A 126 12.27 -7.77 -7.73
N GLU A 127 11.19 -6.99 -7.67
CA GLU A 127 10.94 -6.01 -6.59
C GLU A 127 10.43 -6.72 -5.34
N VAL A 128 9.52 -7.70 -5.52
CA VAL A 128 9.01 -8.54 -4.44
C VAL A 128 10.13 -9.38 -3.84
N ASP A 129 10.92 -10.08 -4.67
CA ASP A 129 12.05 -10.88 -4.21
C ASP A 129 13.05 -10.00 -3.44
N TYR A 130 13.36 -8.81 -3.93
CA TYR A 130 14.31 -7.92 -3.25
C TYR A 130 13.81 -7.48 -1.88
N PHE A 131 12.54 -7.07 -1.80
CA PHE A 131 11.94 -6.68 -0.54
C PHE A 131 11.92 -7.82 0.47
N LEU A 132 11.53 -9.03 0.04
CA LEU A 132 11.54 -10.23 0.89
C LEU A 132 12.96 -10.59 1.34
N ASN A 133 13.96 -10.51 0.47
CA ASN A 133 15.36 -10.72 0.85
C ASN A 133 15.82 -9.67 1.87
N SER A 134 15.47 -8.40 1.67
CA SER A 134 15.82 -7.31 2.60
C SER A 134 15.20 -7.54 3.99
N LEU A 135 13.94 -7.98 4.04
CA LEU A 135 13.29 -8.37 5.29
C LEU A 135 13.96 -9.59 5.94
N PHE A 136 14.33 -10.59 5.14
CA PHE A 136 14.98 -11.80 5.62
C PHE A 136 16.38 -11.52 6.19
N GLU A 137 17.14 -10.64 5.54
CA GLU A 137 18.46 -10.19 6.02
C GLU A 137 18.36 -9.36 7.30
N PHE A 138 17.28 -8.56 7.43
CA PHE A 138 17.00 -7.80 8.65
C PHE A 138 16.61 -8.71 9.82
N ASP A 139 15.60 -9.56 9.61
CA ASP A 139 15.13 -10.55 10.57
C ASP A 139 14.31 -11.67 9.88
N PRO A 140 14.84 -12.91 9.82
CA PRO A 140 14.16 -14.05 9.23
C PRO A 140 12.77 -14.36 9.80
N GLU A 141 12.48 -13.97 11.04
CA GLU A 141 11.20 -14.26 11.69
C GLU A 141 10.02 -13.57 10.98
N PHE A 142 10.24 -12.43 10.32
CA PHE A 142 9.21 -11.77 9.51
C PHE A 142 8.64 -12.65 8.39
N LEU A 143 9.42 -13.63 7.92
CA LEU A 143 9.04 -14.57 6.87
C LEU A 143 8.84 -16.00 7.37
N GLY A 144 8.78 -16.21 8.69
CA GLY A 144 8.68 -17.55 9.26
C GLY A 144 9.95 -18.38 9.08
N GLY A 145 11.11 -17.72 9.03
CA GLY A 145 12.43 -18.36 9.01
C GLY A 145 12.92 -18.84 7.65
N LYS A 146 12.18 -18.59 6.56
CA LYS A 146 12.62 -18.90 5.19
C LYS A 146 12.02 -17.98 4.15
N LEU A 147 12.72 -17.83 3.03
CA LEU A 147 12.16 -17.18 1.85
C LEU A 147 11.07 -18.03 1.18
N PRO A 148 10.04 -17.41 0.59
CA PRO A 148 9.06 -18.13 -0.22
C PRO A 148 9.68 -18.77 -1.46
N ASP A 149 9.16 -19.92 -1.88
CA ASP A 149 9.56 -20.58 -3.11
C ASP A 149 8.80 -20.03 -4.33
N ALA A 150 9.02 -20.63 -5.51
CA ALA A 150 8.38 -20.19 -6.74
C ALA A 150 6.85 -20.30 -6.73
N ALA A 151 6.26 -21.18 -5.91
CA ALA A 151 4.81 -21.34 -5.78
C ALA A 151 4.14 -20.19 -5.01
N PHE A 152 4.94 -19.29 -4.43
CA PHE A 152 4.47 -18.02 -3.88
C PHE A 152 3.84 -17.11 -4.94
N TYR A 153 4.30 -17.23 -6.19
CA TYR A 153 3.81 -16.44 -7.32
C TYR A 153 2.72 -17.19 -8.07
N LEU A 154 1.67 -16.45 -8.48
CA LEU A 154 0.61 -17.03 -9.31
C LEU A 154 1.21 -17.54 -10.63
N PRO A 155 0.91 -18.78 -11.05
CA PRO A 155 1.35 -19.30 -12.34
C PRO A 155 0.79 -18.46 -13.50
N GLN A 156 1.58 -18.34 -14.57
CA GLN A 156 1.17 -17.66 -15.81
C GLN A 156 0.26 -18.54 -16.66
#